data_AF-A0A0D1L635-F1
#
_entry.id   AF-A0A0D1L635-F1
#
_cell.length_a   1.000
_cell.length_b   1.000
_cell.length_c   1.000
_cell.angle_alpha   90.00
_cell.angle_beta   90.00
_cell.angle_gamma   90.00
#
_symmetry.space_group_name_H-M   'P 1'
#
loop_
_entity.id
_entity.type
_entity.pdbx_description
1 polymer ?
#
loop_
_entity_poly.entity_id
_entity_poly.type
_entity_poly.pdbx_seq_one_letter_code
_entity_poly.pdbx_strand_id
1 'polypeptide(L)'
;MKDLAILHQTFIRKDIQLDTLPWDKNWYQKGRLTELVILVQPAARQRIGEWFGYDVLHCEEDEICRAVISLPEDQWLIGFLLQFGKDIEVLQPLHIRDRVKETIHHMQKIYET
;
A
#
# COMPACT_ATOMS: atom_id res chain seq x y z
N MET A 1 12.68 7.51 22.28
CA MET A 1 11.91 8.26 23.30
C MET A 1 12.08 7.56 24.64
N LYS A 2 12.65 8.21 25.66
CA LYS A 2 12.84 7.59 26.99
C LYS A 2 12.24 8.39 28.15
N ASP A 3 11.84 9.65 27.94
CA ASP A 3 11.29 10.51 28.99
C ASP A 3 9.89 11.01 28.60
N LEU A 4 8.92 10.10 28.61
CA LEU A 4 7.49 10.45 28.47
C LEU A 4 6.90 10.62 29.86
N ALA A 5 6.34 11.81 30.14
CA ALA A 5 5.62 12.10 31.38
C ALA A 5 4.13 12.28 31.07
N ILE A 6 3.28 11.63 31.85
CA ILE A 6 1.82 11.79 31.74
C ILE A 6 1.45 13.13 32.37
N LEU A 7 0.80 14.00 31.58
CA LEU A 7 0.24 15.25 32.06
C LEU A 7 -1.24 15.06 32.41
N HIS A 8 -1.73 15.80 33.39
CA HIS A 8 -3.16 15.86 33.73
C HIS A 8 -4.01 16.61 32.69
N GLN A 9 -3.41 17.06 31.59
CA GLN A 9 -4.10 17.72 30.49
C GLN A 9 -4.93 16.69 29.71
N THR A 10 -6.22 16.98 29.56
CA THR A 10 -7.12 16.18 28.72
C THR A 10 -7.33 16.88 27.38
N PHE A 11 -7.57 16.07 26.35
CA PHE A 11 -7.92 16.56 25.02
C PHE A 11 -9.34 16.10 24.69
N ILE A 12 -10.18 17.04 24.26
CA ILE A 12 -11.51 16.75 23.75
C ILE A 12 -11.40 16.62 22.24
N ARG A 13 -11.99 15.55 21.69
CA ARG A 13 -12.09 15.38 20.23
C ARG A 13 -12.82 16.59 19.67
N LYS A 14 -12.12 17.38 18.84
CA LYS A 14 -12.77 18.44 18.09
C LYS A 14 -13.66 17.81 17.02
N ASP A 15 -14.84 18.37 16.85
CA ASP A 15 -15.65 18.10 15.67
C ASP A 15 -14.98 18.80 14.48
N ILE A 16 -14.37 18.01 13.60
CA ILE A 16 -13.57 18.51 12.48
C ILE A 16 -14.16 17.94 11.20
N GLN A 17 -14.51 18.83 10.27
CA GLN A 17 -14.77 18.46 8.88
C GLN A 17 -13.44 18.04 8.24
N LEU A 18 -13.22 16.73 8.14
CA LEU A 18 -11.98 16.13 7.61
C LEU A 18 -11.60 16.72 6.24
N ASP A 19 -12.60 16.94 5.37
CA ASP A 19 -12.45 17.51 4.03
C ASP A 19 -11.81 18.91 3.97
N THR A 20 -11.79 19.63 5.09
CA THR A 20 -11.26 21.00 5.18
C THR A 20 -9.81 21.06 5.65
N LEU A 21 -9.24 19.93 6.06
CA LEU A 21 -7.92 19.86 6.67
C LEU A 21 -6.79 19.95 5.63
N PRO A 22 -5.74 20.75 5.88
CA PRO A 22 -4.66 20.96 4.93
C PRO A 22 -3.74 19.75 4.74
N TRP A 23 -3.69 18.82 5.71
CA TRP A 23 -2.97 17.55 5.59
C TRP A 23 -3.71 16.51 4.75
N ASP A 24 -5.04 16.62 4.64
CA ASP A 24 -5.85 15.77 3.76
C ASP A 24 -5.61 16.15 2.28
N LYS A 25 -5.43 17.44 2.01
CA LYS A 25 -5.15 17.97 0.65
C LYS A 25 -3.91 17.37 -0.03
N ASN A 26 -2.94 16.86 0.74
CA ASN A 26 -1.71 16.28 0.22
C ASN A 26 -1.55 14.78 0.50
N TRP A 27 -2.10 14.25 1.59
CA TRP A 27 -2.05 12.80 1.85
C TRP A 27 -3.01 12.03 0.93
N TYR A 28 -4.15 12.66 0.62
CA TYR A 28 -5.09 12.25 -0.40
C TYR A 28 -5.15 13.38 -1.43
N GLN A 29 -4.07 13.62 -2.17
CA GLN A 29 -4.29 14.22 -3.48
C GLN A 29 -5.36 13.34 -4.15
N LYS A 30 -6.48 13.96 -4.56
CA LYS A 30 -7.39 13.44 -5.57
C LYS A 30 -6.65 13.28 -6.91
N GLY A 31 -5.44 12.73 -6.90
CA GLY A 31 -4.89 12.03 -8.04
C GLY A 31 -5.86 10.90 -8.35
N ARG A 32 -6.06 10.64 -9.64
CA ARG A 32 -6.88 9.51 -10.08
C ARG A 32 -6.34 8.27 -9.37
N LEU A 33 -7.13 7.69 -8.47
CA LEU A 33 -6.79 6.40 -7.91
C LEU A 33 -6.70 5.42 -9.07
N THR A 34 -5.60 4.68 -9.11
CA THR A 34 -5.40 3.62 -10.07
C THR A 34 -5.82 2.33 -9.40
N GLU A 35 -6.80 1.65 -10.01
CA GLU A 35 -7.16 0.31 -9.62
C GLU A 35 -6.04 -0.65 -10.01
N LEU A 36 -5.61 -1.45 -9.03
CA LEU A 36 -4.57 -2.44 -9.14
C LEU A 36 -5.19 -3.81 -8.93
N VAL A 37 -4.90 -4.70 -9.87
CA VAL A 37 -5.17 -6.13 -9.70
C VAL A 37 -3.87 -6.79 -9.34
N ILE A 38 -3.83 -7.41 -8.16
CA ILE A 38 -2.65 -8.12 -7.67
C ILE A 38 -2.97 -9.58 -7.38
N LEU A 39 -1.99 -10.45 -7.62
CA LEU A 39 -1.97 -11.81 -7.10
C LEU A 39 -1.25 -11.78 -5.74
N VAL A 40 -1.80 -12.48 -4.76
CA VAL A 40 -1.36 -12.45 -3.36
C VAL A 40 -1.10 -13.87 -2.89
N GLN A 41 0.17 -14.14 -2.57
CA GLN A 41 0.61 -15.40 -1.98
C GLN A 41 0.12 -15.53 -0.53
N PRO A 42 -0.01 -16.75 0.01
CA PRO A 42 -0.42 -16.98 1.41
C PRO A 42 0.33 -16.11 2.42
N ALA A 43 1.65 -15.94 2.22
CA ALA A 43 2.54 -15.18 3.10
C ALA A 43 2.25 -13.67 3.16
N ALA A 44 1.56 -13.10 2.17
CA ALA A 44 1.18 -11.68 2.15
C ALA A 44 -0.28 -11.43 2.53
N ARG A 45 -1.14 -12.46 2.63
CA ARG A 45 -2.58 -12.31 2.90
C ARG A 45 -2.89 -11.49 4.14
N GLN A 46 -2.21 -11.79 5.26
CA GLN A 46 -2.42 -11.06 6.51
C GLN A 46 -2.06 -9.58 6.34
N ARG A 47 -0.89 -9.28 5.74
CA ARG A 47 -0.47 -7.90 5.52
C ARG A 47 -1.43 -7.15 4.58
N ILE A 48 -1.87 -7.77 3.49
CA ILE A 48 -2.86 -7.15 2.58
C ILE A 48 -4.19 -6.91 3.31
N GLY A 49 -4.67 -7.88 4.09
CA GLY A 49 -5.90 -7.75 4.88
C GLY A 49 -5.83 -6.65 5.95
N GLU A 50 -4.69 -6.49 6.62
CA GLU A 50 -4.47 -5.41 7.60
C GLU A 50 -4.46 -4.02 6.95
N TRP A 51 -3.96 -3.89 5.71
CA TRP A 51 -3.86 -2.61 5.01
C TRP A 51 -5.15 -2.21 4.30
N PHE A 52 -5.86 -3.16 3.70
CA PHE A 52 -6.98 -2.88 2.77
C PHE A 52 -8.31 -3.48 3.20
N GLY A 53 -8.35 -4.23 4.30
CA GLY A 53 -9.49 -5.07 4.65
C GLY A 53 -9.40 -6.45 3.99
N TYR A 54 -10.10 -7.43 4.56
CA TYR A 54 -10.12 -8.80 4.01
C TYR A 54 -11.14 -8.97 2.87
N ASP A 55 -12.02 -7.99 2.67
CA ASP A 55 -13.05 -7.97 1.64
C ASP A 55 -12.49 -7.80 0.22
N VAL A 56 -11.30 -7.21 0.09
CA VAL A 56 -10.62 -7.08 -1.21
C VAL A 56 -9.99 -8.39 -1.69
N LEU A 57 -9.86 -9.40 -0.81
CA LEU A 57 -9.20 -10.67 -1.11
C LEU A 57 -10.22 -11.70 -1.63
N HIS A 58 -10.00 -12.16 -2.86
CA HIS A 58 -10.75 -13.24 -3.49
C HIS A 58 -9.84 -14.45 -3.64
N CYS A 59 -9.98 -15.42 -2.74
CA CYS A 59 -9.12 -16.60 -2.70
C CYS A 59 -9.74 -17.76 -3.48
N GLU A 60 -8.95 -18.37 -4.36
CA GLU A 60 -9.30 -19.64 -5.01
C GLU A 60 -8.87 -20.82 -4.12
N GLU A 61 -9.21 -22.05 -4.53
CA GLU A 61 -8.97 -23.29 -3.78
C GLU A 61 -7.48 -23.51 -3.42
N ASP A 62 -6.55 -22.96 -4.21
CA ASP A 62 -5.09 -23.17 -4.12
C ASP A 62 -4.33 -22.20 -3.19
N GLU A 63 -4.98 -21.65 -2.18
CA GLU A 63 -4.38 -20.70 -1.21
C GLU A 63 -3.77 -19.40 -1.81
N ILE A 64 -3.88 -19.16 -3.11
CA ILE A 64 -3.51 -17.90 -3.73
C ILE A 64 -4.77 -17.04 -3.85
N CYS A 65 -4.68 -15.75 -3.54
CA CYS A 65 -5.80 -14.82 -3.68
C CYS A 65 -5.52 -13.79 -4.74
N ARG A 66 -6.57 -13.36 -5.44
CA ARG A 66 -6.56 -12.13 -6.21
C ARG A 66 -7.08 -11.01 -5.32
N ALA A 67 -6.43 -9.84 -5.35
CA ALA A 67 -6.95 -8.64 -4.71
C ALA A 67 -7.11 -7.50 -5.70
N VAL A 68 -8.16 -6.69 -5.49
CA VAL A 68 -8.40 -5.45 -6.23
C VAL A 68 -8.31 -4.30 -5.24
N ILE A 69 -7.28 -3.46 -5.39
CA ILE A 69 -7.01 -2.34 -4.49
C ILE A 69 -6.92 -1.04 -5.30
N SER A 70 -7.23 0.10 -4.68
CA SER A 70 -7.13 1.41 -5.34
C SER A 70 -6.11 2.27 -4.60
N LEU A 71 -5.06 2.69 -5.32
CA LEU A 71 -3.97 3.49 -4.76
C LEU A 71 -3.66 4.69 -5.67
N PRO A 72 -3.16 5.81 -5.14
CA PRO A 72 -2.65 6.90 -5.96
C PRO A 72 -1.42 6.44 -6.76
N GLU A 73 -1.40 6.76 -8.06
CA GLU A 73 -0.22 6.53 -8.88
C GLU A 73 0.78 7.69 -8.75
N ASP A 74 1.49 7.71 -7.63
CA ASP A 74 2.55 8.68 -7.35
C ASP A 74 3.94 8.01 -7.22
N GLN A 75 4.91 8.72 -6.66
CA GLN A 75 6.27 8.21 -6.47
C GLN A 75 6.37 7.14 -5.38
N TRP A 76 5.39 7.03 -4.48
CA TRP A 76 5.39 6.08 -3.37
C TRP A 76 4.89 4.70 -3.77
N LEU A 77 3.95 4.62 -4.73
CA LEU A 77 3.30 3.36 -5.13
C LEU A 77 4.26 2.19 -5.40
N ILE A 78 5.33 2.43 -6.16
CA ILE A 78 6.26 1.36 -6.53
C ILE A 78 7.02 0.82 -5.31
N GLY A 79 7.50 1.72 -4.43
CA GLY A 79 8.17 1.33 -3.19
C GLY A 79 7.23 0.56 -2.26
N PHE A 80 5.97 0.99 -2.16
CA PHE A 80 4.95 0.27 -1.41
C PHE A 80 4.73 -1.15 -1.94
N LEU A 81 4.59 -1.34 -3.26
CA LEU A 81 4.41 -2.67 -3.85
C LEU A 81 5.64 -3.57 -3.60
N LEU A 82 6.84 -3.01 -3.75
CA LEU A 82 8.10 -3.74 -3.55
C LEU A 82 8.32 -4.21 -2.10
N GLN A 83 7.72 -3.56 -1.10
CA GLN A 83 7.84 -3.97 0.29
C GLN A 83 7.31 -5.40 0.54
N PHE A 84 6.40 -5.88 -0.32
CA PHE A 84 5.86 -7.24 -0.26
C PHE A 84 6.76 -8.27 -0.95
N GLY A 85 7.82 -7.83 -1.64
CA GLY A 85 8.78 -8.70 -2.32
C GLY A 85 8.11 -9.64 -3.31
N LYS A 86 8.45 -10.93 -3.22
CA LYS A 86 7.91 -12.00 -4.08
C LYS A 86 6.50 -12.46 -3.70
N ASP A 87 5.95 -11.97 -2.58
CA ASP A 87 4.68 -12.47 -2.05
C ASP A 87 3.46 -11.83 -2.75
N ILE A 88 3.67 -10.84 -3.61
CA ILE A 88 2.64 -10.31 -4.51
C ILE A 88 3.15 -10.22 -5.94
N GLU A 89 2.22 -10.22 -6.88
CA GLU A 89 2.48 -9.90 -8.29
C GLU A 89 1.44 -8.90 -8.80
N VAL A 90 1.88 -7.82 -9.47
CA VAL A 90 0.96 -6.91 -10.15
C VAL A 90 0.52 -7.53 -11.48
N LEU A 91 -0.79 -7.76 -11.62
CA LEU A 91 -1.40 -8.25 -12.86
C LEU A 91 -1.85 -7.09 -13.74
N GLN A 92 -2.49 -6.07 -13.15
CA GLN A 92 -2.96 -4.87 -13.84
C GLN A 92 -2.81 -3.62 -12.95
N PRO A 93 -2.64 -2.42 -13.54
CA PRO A 93 -2.44 -2.19 -14.97
C PRO A 93 -0.98 -2.48 -15.37
N LEU A 94 -0.76 -2.73 -16.67
CA LEU A 94 0.53 -3.21 -17.18
C LEU A 94 1.66 -2.19 -16.97
N HIS A 95 1.39 -0.89 -17.09
CA HIS A 95 2.42 0.14 -16.90
C HIS A 95 2.96 0.16 -15.45
N ILE A 96 2.14 -0.17 -14.45
CA ILE A 96 2.61 -0.33 -13.07
C ILE A 96 3.45 -1.61 -12.93
N ARG A 97 2.99 -2.72 -13.52
CA ARG A 97 3.75 -3.97 -13.54
C ARG A 97 5.14 -3.78 -14.15
N ASP A 98 5.23 -3.03 -15.25
CA ASP A 98 6.49 -2.75 -15.94
C ASP A 98 7.40 -1.85 -15.11
N ARG A 99 6.88 -0.82 -14.45
CA ARG A 99 7.64 0.01 -13.50
C ARG A 99 8.21 -0.80 -12.33
N VAL A 100 7.44 -1.75 -11.79
CA VAL A 100 7.92 -2.67 -10.74
C VAL A 100 9.04 -3.54 -11.28
N LYS A 101 8.88 -4.15 -12.46
CA LYS A 101 9.92 -4.98 -13.10
C LYS A 101 11.21 -4.21 -13.36
N GLU A 102 11.11 -2.99 -13.90
CA GLU A 102 12.26 -2.12 -14.16
C GLU A 102 13.00 -1.78 -12.86
N THR A 103 12.26 -1.48 -11.79
CA THR A 103 12.85 -1.20 -10.48
C THR A 103 13.56 -2.42 -9.90
N ILE A 104 12.96 -3.61 -10.00
CA ILE A 104 13.59 -4.88 -9.58
C ILE A 104 14.87 -5.12 -10.37
N HIS A 105 14.87 -4.90 -11.68
CA HIS A 105 16.05 -5.06 -12.53
C HIS A 105 17.19 -4.12 -12.11
N HIS A 106 16.86 -2.85 -11.82
CA HIS A 106 17.84 -1.90 -11.29
C HIS A 106 18.39 -2.33 -9.92
N MET A 107 17.51 -2.80 -9.02
CA MET A 107 17.93 -3.32 -7.72
C MET A 107 18.84 -4.53 -7.87
N GLN A 108 18.51 -5.49 -8.74
CA GLN A 108 19.30 -6.69 -8.96
C GLN A 108 20.73 -6.33 -9.41
N LYS A 109 20.89 -5.43 -10.37
CA LYS A 109 22.20 -4.96 -10.86
C LYS A 109 23.12 -4.43 -9.76
N ILE A 110 22.57 -3.84 -8.69
CA ILE A 110 23.36 -3.33 -7.56
C ILE A 110 24.08 -4.48 -6.82
N TYR A 111 23.53 -5.69 -6.88
CA TYR A 111 24.03 -6.87 -6.18
C TYR A 111 24.69 -7.91 -7.10
N GLU A 112 24.83 -7.64 -8.39
CA GLU A 112 25.49 -8.53 -9.38
C GLU A 112 27.03 -8.47 -9.32
N THR A 113 27.60 -8.45 -8.11
CA THR A 113 29.06 -8.54 -7.89
C THR A 113 29.68 -9.81 -8.45
#